data_AF-A0A382W3N2-F1
#
_entry.id   AF-A0A382W3N2-F1
#
_cell.length_a   1.000
_cell.length_b   1.000
_cell.length_c   1.000
_cell.angle_alpha   90.00
_cell.angle_beta   90.00
_cell.angle_gamma   90.00
#
_symmetry.space_group_name_H-M   'P 1'
#
loop_
_entity.id
_entity.type
_entity.pdbx_description
1 polymer ?
#
loop_
_entity_poly.entity_id
_entity_poly.type
_entity_poly.pdbx_seq_one_letter_code
_entity_poly.pdbx_strand_id
1 'polypeptide(L)' 'MPSKLKVLQVIPKLGHGGAETGCYDLAHYLTEQNCSSFIVTSGGTLIKY' A
#
# COMPACT_ATOMS: atom_id res chain seq x y z
N MET A 1 -11.60 -12.26 -13.94
CA MET A 1 -11.66 -12.78 -12.56
C MET A 1 -10.67 -11.99 -11.74
N PRO A 2 -11.09 -11.12 -10.80
CA PRO A 2 -10.14 -10.47 -9.91
C PRO A 2 -9.46 -11.58 -9.10
N SER A 3 -8.15 -11.64 -9.20
CA SER A 3 -7.32 -12.71 -8.63
C SER A 3 -7.54 -12.80 -7.12
N LYS A 4 -7.48 -14.01 -6.54
CA LYS A 4 -7.41 -14.23 -5.06
C LYS A 4 -6.10 -13.67 -4.45
N LEU A 5 -5.49 -12.68 -5.10
CA LEU A 5 -4.20 -12.14 -4.78
C LEU A 5 -4.31 -11.36 -3.48
N LYS A 6 -3.51 -11.79 -2.51
CA LYS A 6 -3.30 -11.07 -1.25
C LYS A 6 -1.90 -10.49 -1.30
N VAL A 7 -1.79 -9.18 -1.25
CA VAL A 7 -0.51 -8.46 -1.31
C VAL A 7 -0.23 -7.84 0.03
N LEU A 8 0.94 -8.13 0.58
CA LEU A 8 1.46 -7.53 1.81
C LEU A 8 2.72 -6.75 1.48
N GLN A 9 2.66 -5.44 1.60
CA GLN A 9 3.78 -4.53 1.37
C GLN A 9 4.38 -4.15 2.72
N VAL A 10 5.68 -4.36 2.88
CA VAL A 10 6.40 -4.04 4.12
C VAL A 10 7.35 -2.89 3.83
N ILE A 11 7.13 -1.76 4.49
CA ILE A 11 7.98 -0.58 4.39
C ILE A 11 8.46 -0.16 5.79
N PRO A 12 9.73 0.26 5.95
CA PRO A 12 10.27 0.58 7.26
C PRO A 12 9.52 1.74 7.95
N LYS A 13 9.10 2.76 7.20
CA LYS A 13 8.38 3.94 7.72
C LYS A 13 7.41 4.50 6.67
N LEU A 14 6.26 5.04 7.09
CA LEU A 14 5.40 5.89 6.27
C LEU A 14 5.91 7.34 6.26
N GLY A 15 5.95 7.95 5.09
CA GLY A 15 6.47 9.30 4.91
C GLY A 15 6.28 9.80 3.49
N HIS A 16 7.02 10.85 3.14
CA HIS A 16 6.95 11.48 1.82
C HIS A 16 8.18 11.08 1.02
N GLY A 17 8.00 10.11 0.13
CA GLY A 17 9.04 9.56 -0.74
C GLY A 17 8.42 8.70 -1.84
N GLY A 18 9.19 8.43 -2.89
CA GLY A 18 8.66 7.71 -4.05
C GLY A 18 8.26 6.28 -3.75
N ALA A 19 8.97 5.61 -2.83
CA ALA A 19 8.66 4.24 -2.43
C ALA A 19 7.37 4.17 -1.62
N GLU A 20 7.18 5.11 -0.69
CA GLU A 20 6.02 5.17 0.20
C GLU A 20 4.75 5.52 -0.57
N THR A 21 4.80 6.56 -1.41
CA THR A 21 3.68 6.94 -2.27
C THR A 21 3.35 5.82 -3.25
N GLY A 22 4.34 5.21 -3.89
CA GLY A 22 4.11 4.09 -4.81
C GLY A 22 3.48 2.87 -4.14
N CYS A 23 3.91 2.52 -2.92
CA CYS A 23 3.29 1.44 -2.15
C CYS A 23 1.82 1.73 -1.83
N TYR A 24 1.50 2.99 -1.52
CA TYR A 24 0.13 3.43 -1.28
C TYR A 24 -0.72 3.39 -2.55
N ASP A 25 -0.25 3.97 -3.65
CA ASP A 25 -0.95 3.97 -4.94
C ASP A 25 -1.24 2.56 -5.43
N LEU A 26 -0.26 1.66 -5.29
CA LEU A 26 -0.42 0.25 -5.63
C LEU A 26 -1.45 -0.45 -4.72
N ALA A 27 -1.41 -0.18 -3.41
CA ALA A 27 -2.38 -0.76 -2.49
C ALA A 27 -3.80 -0.28 -2.79
N HIS A 28 -3.93 1.00 -3.12
CA HIS A 28 -5.20 1.61 -3.52
C HIS A 28 -5.73 0.96 -4.79
N TYR A 29 -4.94 0.95 -5.86
CA TYR A 29 -5.29 0.33 -7.13
C TYR A 29 -5.71 -1.14 -6.98
N LEU A 30 -4.94 -1.94 -6.24
CA LEU A 30 -5.27 -3.35 -6.00
C LEU A 30 -6.60 -3.51 -5.26
N THR A 31 -6.89 -2.62 -4.31
CA THR A 31 -8.16 -2.62 -3.58
C THR A 31 -9.33 -2.29 -4.51
N GLU A 32 -9.18 -1.31 -5.41
CA GLU A 32 -10.18 -0.99 -6.44
C GLU A 32 -10.44 -2.17 -7.39
N GLN A 33 -9.39 -2.96 -7.69
CA GLN A 33 -9.50 -4.20 -8.47
C GLN A 33 -10.00 -5.41 -7.66
N ASN A 34 -10.61 -5.19 -6.49
CA ASN A 34 -11.14 -6.23 -5.61
C ASN A 34 -10.09 -7.26 -5.12
N CYS A 35 -8.81 -6.86 -5.07
CA CYS A 35 -7.74 -7.65 -4.45
C CYS A 35 -7.51 -7.19 -3.00
N SER A 36 -7.06 -8.09 -2.13
CA SER A 36 -6.72 -7.70 -0.75
C SER A 36 -5.29 -7.18 -0.72
N SER A 37 -5.09 -5.91 -0.33
CA SER A 37 -3.78 -5.30 -0.20
C SER A 37 -3.60 -4.68 1.18
N PHE A 38 -2.42 -4.86 1.78
CA PHE A 38 -2.08 -4.36 3.11
C PHE A 38 -0.69 -3.73 3.10
N ILE A 39 -0.53 -2.63 3.82
CA ILE A 39 0.78 -2.00 4.05
C ILE A 39 1.10 -2.11 5.54
N VAL A 40 2.24 -2.73 5.85
CA VAL A 40 2.77 -2.83 7.21
C VAL A 40 3.99 -1.93 7.33
N THR A 41 4.00 -1.12 8.39
CA THR A 41 5.10 -0.21 8.67
C THR A 41 5.41 -0.13 10.16
N SER A 42 6.65 0.24 10.49
CA SER A 42 7.09 0.40 11.88
C SER A 42 6.70 1.77 12.47
N GLY A 43 6.05 2.65 11.69
CA GLY A 43 5.56 3.95 12.12
C GLY A 43 5.63 4.98 10.99
N GLY A 44 5.34 6.25 11.29
CA GLY A 44 5.36 7.33 10.29
C GLY A 44 4.09 8.15 10.25
N THR A 45 4.10 9.17 9.41
CA THR A 45 2.92 10.02 9.18
C THR A 45 2.17 9.53 7.96
N LEU A 46 0.88 9.28 8.11
CA LEU A 46 -0.01 8.96 7.01
C LEU A 46 0.03 10.12 6.01
N ILE A 47 0.38 9.81 4.76
CA ILE A 47 0.36 10.77 3.65
C ILE A 47 -1.04 11.38 3.54
N LYS A 48 -1.11 12.69 3.29
CA LYS A 48 -2.37 13.39 2.98
C LYS A 48 -2.86 12.90 1.63
N TYR A 49 -4.09 12.39 1.62
CA TYR A 49 -4.88 12.00 0.45
C TYR A 49 -5.07 13.17 -0.53
#